data_AF-A0A7S6ME56-F1
#
_entry.id   AF-A0A7S6ME56-F1
#
_cell.length_a   1.000
_cell.length_b   1.000
_cell.length_c   1.000
_cell.angle_alpha   90.00
_cell.angle_beta   90.00
_cell.angle_gamma   90.00
#
_symmetry.space_group_name_H-M   'P 1'
#
loop_
_entity.id
_entity.type
_entity.pdbx_description
1 polymer ?
#
loop_
_entity_poly.entity_id
_entity_poly.type
_entity_poly.pdbx_seq_one_letter_code
_entity_poly.pdbx_strand_id
1 'polypeptide(L)'
;MSSPVGPILERLDAALSALPGVFSTAQWGGRAYKLPGPGGSLKKPKLLAFVVVLKGDEGVEISFKLTRERAASVVNASGFIRPNSFGSLGRAGWLEARVTRLRQVETLRPLLTECRAMFGGVEAGSGSTVSVELSGRMAPRGAAKTAGRDRRTPAPANPVAAHIARVVEQARHELGWSPGDRDDF
;
A
#
# COMPACT_ATOMS: atom_id res chain seq x y z
N MET A 1 -32.89 7.51 16.69
CA MET A 1 -31.45 7.29 16.92
C MET A 1 -30.70 8.03 15.82
N SER A 2 -29.67 8.82 16.15
CA SER A 2 -28.86 9.51 15.12
C SER A 2 -28.10 8.48 14.30
N SER A 3 -28.01 8.68 12.99
CA SER A 3 -27.28 7.79 12.08
C SER A 3 -25.78 7.77 12.45
N PRO A 4 -25.14 6.59 12.54
CA PRO A 4 -23.71 6.50 12.82
C PRO A 4 -22.83 6.92 11.62
N VAL A 5 -23.41 7.12 10.44
CA VAL A 5 -22.69 7.36 9.18
C VAL A 5 -21.89 8.65 9.22
N GLY A 6 -22.47 9.76 9.68
CA GLY A 6 -21.79 11.06 9.75
C GLY A 6 -20.47 10.99 10.53
N PRO A 7 -20.50 10.56 11.80
CA PRO A 7 -19.27 10.39 12.60
C PRO A 7 -18.26 9.41 11.99
N ILE A 8 -18.71 8.32 11.37
CA ILE A 8 -17.82 7.35 10.70
C ILE A 8 -17.12 7.99 9.51
N LEU A 9 -17.85 8.73 8.66
CA LEU A 9 -17.30 9.44 7.51
C LEU A 9 -16.28 10.49 7.94
N GLU A 10 -16.61 11.31 8.93
CA GLU A 10 -15.72 12.33 9.48
C GLU A 10 -14.41 11.71 9.99
N ARG A 11 -14.51 10.59 10.72
CA ARG A 11 -13.34 9.91 11.27
C ARG A 11 -12.49 9.25 10.19
N LEU A 12 -13.10 8.66 9.17
CA LEU A 12 -12.40 8.08 8.02
C LEU A 12 -11.71 9.15 7.17
N ASP A 13 -12.40 10.27 6.89
CA ASP A 13 -11.82 11.39 6.14
C ASP A 13 -10.66 11.99 6.90
N ALA A 14 -10.79 12.23 8.22
CA ALA A 14 -9.69 12.69 9.05
C ALA A 14 -8.49 11.72 9.02
N ALA A 15 -8.73 10.41 9.10
CA ALA A 15 -7.66 9.41 9.06
C ALA A 15 -6.94 9.36 7.71
N LEU A 16 -7.67 9.46 6.60
CA LEU A 16 -7.11 9.40 5.24
C LEU A 16 -6.43 10.71 4.83
N SER A 17 -7.03 11.85 5.16
CA SER A 17 -6.48 13.18 4.87
C SER A 17 -5.24 13.50 5.71
N ALA A 18 -5.07 12.85 6.87
CA ALA A 18 -3.84 12.94 7.66
C ALA A 18 -2.65 12.16 7.05
N LEU A 19 -2.88 11.29 6.06
CA LEU A 19 -1.81 10.54 5.42
C LEU A 19 -1.00 11.45 4.47
N PRO A 20 0.34 11.42 4.52
CA PRO A 20 1.16 12.35 3.74
C PRO A 20 0.93 12.25 2.23
N GLY A 21 0.62 13.41 1.62
CA GLY A 21 0.42 13.57 0.18
C GLY A 21 -0.94 13.10 -0.33
N VAL A 22 -1.86 12.69 0.54
CA VAL A 22 -3.20 12.25 0.15
C VAL A 22 -4.10 13.44 -0.13
N PHE A 23 -4.84 13.39 -1.23
CA PHE A 23 -5.93 14.31 -1.53
C PHE A 23 -7.17 13.52 -1.92
N SER A 24 -8.35 14.15 -1.83
CA SER A 24 -9.62 13.49 -2.14
C SER A 24 -10.37 14.18 -3.29
N THR A 25 -11.16 13.40 -4.02
CA THR A 25 -12.06 13.88 -5.07
C THR A 25 -13.38 13.11 -5.00
N ALA A 26 -14.52 13.78 -5.24
CA ALA A 26 -15.80 13.12 -5.40
C ALA A 26 -15.84 12.35 -6.73
N GLN A 27 -16.07 11.03 -6.69
CA GLN A 27 -16.12 10.15 -7.87
C GLN A 27 -17.05 8.96 -7.63
N TRP A 28 -17.77 8.52 -8.66
CA TRP A 28 -18.59 7.29 -8.65
C TRP A 28 -19.58 7.19 -7.47
N GLY A 29 -20.18 8.32 -7.06
CA GLY A 29 -21.10 8.37 -5.92
C GLY A 29 -20.44 8.27 -4.54
N GLY A 30 -19.10 8.33 -4.48
CA GLY A 30 -18.33 8.31 -3.25
C GLY A 30 -17.15 9.29 -3.26
N ARG A 31 -16.17 9.00 -2.42
CA ARG A 31 -14.95 9.79 -2.25
C ARG A 31 -13.73 8.93 -2.53
N ALA A 32 -12.98 9.31 -3.56
CA ALA A 32 -11.72 8.68 -3.92
C ALA A 32 -10.56 9.46 -3.28
N TYR A 33 -9.76 8.77 -2.47
CA TYR A 33 -8.53 9.27 -1.86
C TYR A 33 -7.34 8.78 -2.67
N LYS A 34 -6.45 9.70 -3.01
CA LYS A 34 -5.43 9.48 -4.02
C LYS A 34 -4.10 10.07 -3.61
N LEU A 35 -3.06 9.52 -4.20
CA LEU A 35 -1.72 10.08 -4.17
C LEU A 35 -1.40 10.67 -5.55
N PRO A 36 -0.60 11.75 -5.61
CA PRO A 36 -0.05 12.24 -6.87
C PRO A 36 0.71 11.13 -7.61
N GLY A 37 0.71 11.23 -8.94
CA GLY A 37 1.56 10.40 -9.79
C GLY A 37 3.05 10.76 -9.64
N PRO A 38 3.94 10.10 -10.41
CA PRO A 38 5.36 10.43 -10.45
C PRO A 38 5.61 11.93 -10.65
N GLY A 39 6.55 12.50 -9.90
CA GLY A 39 6.86 13.94 -9.93
C GLY A 39 5.75 14.85 -9.41
N GLY A 40 4.84 14.34 -8.55
CA GLY A 40 3.77 15.15 -7.97
C GLY A 40 2.59 15.41 -8.92
N SER A 41 2.52 14.73 -10.07
CA SER A 41 1.52 15.00 -11.09
C SER A 41 0.11 14.60 -10.68
N LEU A 42 -0.82 15.55 -10.67
CA LEU A 42 -2.25 15.30 -10.41
C LEU A 42 -3.02 14.77 -11.63
N LYS A 43 -2.39 14.68 -12.81
CA LYS A 43 -3.04 14.20 -14.05
C LYS A 43 -3.27 12.68 -14.07
N LYS A 44 -2.39 11.93 -13.40
CA LYS A 44 -2.46 10.46 -13.30
C LYS A 44 -2.28 10.02 -11.84
N PRO A 45 -3.23 10.38 -10.96
CA PRO A 45 -3.11 10.07 -9.55
C PRO A 45 -3.34 8.58 -9.29
N LYS A 46 -2.68 8.04 -8.28
CA LYS A 46 -2.86 6.64 -7.84
C LYS A 46 -3.98 6.59 -6.81
N LEU A 47 -4.96 5.72 -7.01
CA LEU A 47 -6.02 5.48 -6.05
C LEU A 47 -5.45 4.77 -4.81
N LEU A 48 -5.59 5.40 -3.65
CA LEU A 48 -5.19 4.85 -2.35
C LEU A 48 -6.37 4.13 -1.69
N ALA A 49 -7.50 4.82 -1.61
CA ALA A 49 -8.72 4.31 -1.02
C ALA A 49 -9.97 4.90 -1.69
N PHE A 50 -11.08 4.18 -1.62
CA PHE A 50 -12.37 4.65 -2.10
C PHE A 50 -13.44 4.41 -1.03
N VAL A 51 -14.20 5.45 -0.69
CA VAL A 51 -15.18 5.44 0.40
C VAL A 51 -16.57 5.74 -0.17
N VAL A 52 -17.56 4.92 0.16
CA VAL A 52 -18.97 5.11 -0.21
C VAL A 52 -19.89 4.93 0.98
N VAL A 53 -20.98 5.68 1.01
CA VAL A 53 -22.07 5.47 1.97
C VAL A 53 -22.94 4.33 1.46
N LEU A 54 -23.24 3.37 2.33
CA LEU A 54 -24.13 2.27 1.99
C LEU A 54 -25.58 2.75 1.94
N LYS A 55 -26.39 2.13 1.09
CA LYS A 55 -27.82 2.42 1.00
C LYS A 55 -28.50 2.25 2.37
N GLY A 56 -29.48 3.10 2.64
CA GLY A 56 -30.24 3.02 3.90
C GLY A 56 -29.46 3.51 5.13
N ASP A 57 -28.33 4.20 4.93
CA ASP A 57 -27.51 4.73 6.02
C ASP A 57 -26.98 3.64 6.98
N GLU A 58 -26.83 2.42 6.45
CA GLU A 58 -26.42 1.24 7.22
C GLU A 58 -24.92 1.23 7.57
N GLY A 59 -24.16 2.21 7.10
CA GLY A 59 -22.72 2.35 7.33
C GLY A 59 -21.98 2.89 6.12
N VAL A 60 -20.66 2.72 6.17
CA VAL A 60 -19.73 3.17 5.15
C VAL A 60 -18.93 1.97 4.66
N GLU A 61 -18.73 1.86 3.35
CA GLU A 61 -17.79 0.90 2.78
C GLU A 61 -16.51 1.63 2.36
N ILE A 62 -15.36 1.06 2.68
CA ILE A 62 -14.06 1.53 2.22
C ILE A 62 -13.32 0.41 1.51
N SER A 63 -12.82 0.72 0.31
CA SER A 63 -11.90 -0.12 -0.45
C SER A 63 -10.48 0.42 -0.34
N PHE A 64 -9.51 -0.44 -0.08
CA PHE A 64 -8.08 -0.10 0.02
C PHE A 64 -7.21 -1.31 -0.34
N LYS A 65 -5.91 -1.10 -0.54
CA LYS A 65 -4.98 -2.14 -1.00
C LYS A 65 -3.93 -2.49 0.06
N LEU A 66 -3.65 -3.78 0.21
CA LEU A 66 -2.50 -4.31 0.93
C LEU A 66 -1.69 -5.26 0.03
N THR A 67 -0.55 -5.76 0.50
CA THR A 67 0.11 -6.90 -0.16
C THR A 67 -0.80 -8.12 -0.09
N ARG A 68 -0.64 -9.08 -1.02
CA ARG A 68 -1.53 -10.26 -1.08
C ARG A 68 -1.49 -11.07 0.22
N GLU A 69 -0.29 -11.31 0.73
CA GLU A 69 -0.06 -12.03 1.99
C GLU A 69 -0.71 -11.31 3.16
N ARG A 70 -0.53 -9.99 3.26
CA ARG A 70 -1.14 -9.18 4.30
C ARG A 70 -2.67 -9.15 4.19
N ALA A 71 -3.20 -9.00 2.97
CA ALA A 71 -4.63 -8.99 2.71
C ALA A 71 -5.30 -10.30 3.19
N ALA A 72 -4.70 -11.45 2.90
CA ALA A 72 -5.19 -12.75 3.38
C ALA A 72 -5.19 -12.83 4.92
N SER A 73 -4.10 -12.40 5.56
CA SER A 73 -3.99 -12.35 7.02
C SER A 73 -5.07 -11.46 7.66
N VAL A 74 -5.30 -10.26 7.11
CA VAL A 74 -6.29 -9.31 7.62
C VAL A 74 -7.73 -9.84 7.46
N VAL A 75 -8.05 -10.46 6.33
CA VAL A 75 -9.36 -11.07 6.10
C VAL A 75 -9.62 -12.19 7.10
N ASN A 76 -8.64 -13.05 7.36
CA ASN A 76 -8.79 -14.14 8.34
C ASN A 76 -8.96 -13.61 9.78
N ALA A 77 -8.35 -12.47 10.11
CA ALA A 77 -8.38 -11.89 11.44
C ALA A 77 -9.60 -10.96 11.70
N SER A 78 -10.38 -10.61 10.68
CA SER A 78 -11.42 -9.57 10.78
C SER A 78 -12.79 -10.05 10.30
N GLY A 79 -13.81 -9.87 11.13
CA GLY A 79 -15.20 -10.19 10.77
C GLY A 79 -15.90 -9.16 9.87
N PHE A 80 -15.26 -8.03 9.52
CA PHE A 80 -15.89 -6.96 8.74
C PHE A 80 -15.09 -6.53 7.51
N ILE A 81 -13.92 -7.15 7.29
CA ILE A 81 -13.05 -6.90 6.13
C ILE A 81 -13.05 -8.16 5.28
N ARG A 82 -13.25 -8.00 3.98
CA ARG A 82 -13.28 -9.09 3.00
C ARG A 82 -12.43 -8.73 1.78
N PRO A 83 -12.09 -9.71 0.92
CA PRO A 83 -11.54 -9.41 -0.40
C PRO A 83 -12.52 -8.52 -1.17
N ASN A 84 -11.99 -7.60 -1.96
CA ASN A 84 -12.83 -6.75 -2.81
C ASN A 84 -13.70 -7.60 -3.76
N SER A 85 -14.97 -7.21 -3.88
CA SER A 85 -16.01 -7.93 -4.62
C SER A 85 -15.71 -8.07 -6.12
N PHE A 86 -14.94 -7.15 -6.68
CA PHE A 86 -14.37 -7.30 -8.02
C PHE A 86 -13.22 -8.32 -7.97
N GLY A 87 -13.47 -9.55 -8.40
CA GLY A 87 -12.53 -10.67 -8.21
C GLY A 87 -11.10 -10.45 -8.71
N SER A 88 -10.88 -9.63 -9.75
CA SER A 88 -9.53 -9.24 -10.19
C SER A 88 -8.82 -8.32 -9.19
N LEU A 89 -9.54 -7.38 -8.57
CA LEU A 89 -9.04 -6.49 -7.52
C LEU A 89 -8.77 -7.26 -6.23
N GLY A 90 -9.70 -8.14 -5.82
CA GLY A 90 -9.52 -9.01 -4.66
C GLY A 90 -8.23 -9.85 -4.76
N ARG A 91 -8.01 -10.51 -5.91
CA ARG A 91 -6.76 -11.25 -6.19
C ARG A 91 -5.52 -10.36 -6.26
N ALA A 92 -5.68 -9.06 -6.47
CA ALA A 92 -4.58 -8.10 -6.47
C ALA A 92 -4.27 -7.53 -5.07
N GLY A 93 -4.96 -7.98 -4.02
CA GLY A 93 -4.78 -7.50 -2.65
C GLY A 93 -5.66 -6.31 -2.27
N TRP A 94 -6.68 -5.99 -3.08
CA TRP A 94 -7.71 -5.03 -2.66
C TRP A 94 -8.69 -5.68 -1.70
N LEU A 95 -9.04 -4.92 -0.67
CA LEU A 95 -9.97 -5.28 0.37
C LEU A 95 -11.17 -4.33 0.35
N GLU A 96 -12.29 -4.81 0.85
CA GLU A 96 -13.48 -4.03 1.20
C GLU A 96 -13.74 -4.18 2.69
N ALA A 97 -13.98 -3.08 3.39
CA ALA A 97 -14.39 -3.08 4.79
C ALA A 97 -15.74 -2.40 4.94
N ARG A 98 -16.72 -3.11 5.51
CA ARG A 98 -18.02 -2.55 5.87
C ARG A 98 -17.97 -2.02 7.31
N VAL A 99 -17.94 -0.70 7.42
CA VAL A 99 -17.77 0.05 8.67
C VAL A 99 -19.15 0.51 9.16
N THR A 100 -19.60 -0.06 10.27
CA THR A 100 -20.87 0.27 10.92
C THR A 100 -20.68 0.85 12.32
N ARG A 101 -19.44 0.86 12.83
CA ARG A 101 -19.07 1.33 14.17
C ARG A 101 -17.77 2.12 14.14
N LEU A 102 -17.68 3.19 14.94
CA LEU A 102 -16.47 4.03 15.04
C LEU A 102 -15.20 3.24 15.40
N ARG A 103 -15.30 2.24 16.29
CA ARG A 103 -14.14 1.40 16.68
C ARG A 103 -13.50 0.65 15.51
N GLN A 104 -14.27 0.36 14.45
CA GLN A 104 -13.74 -0.30 13.25
C GLN A 104 -12.85 0.66 12.45
N VAL A 105 -13.11 1.97 12.50
CA VAL A 105 -12.23 2.98 11.89
C VAL A 105 -10.85 2.94 12.55
N GLU A 106 -10.78 2.84 13.87
CA GLU A 106 -9.49 2.73 14.58
C GLU A 106 -8.73 1.46 14.22
N THR A 107 -9.43 0.36 13.93
CA THR A 107 -8.80 -0.88 13.40
C THR A 107 -8.23 -0.67 12.00
N LEU A 108 -8.87 0.16 11.18
CA LEU A 108 -8.44 0.45 9.81
C LEU A 108 -7.25 1.41 9.74
N ARG A 109 -7.09 2.34 10.69
CA ARG A 109 -6.01 3.35 10.67
C ARG A 109 -4.61 2.76 10.40
N PRO A 110 -4.11 1.76 11.15
CA PRO A 110 -2.79 1.18 10.86
C PRO A 110 -2.71 0.53 9.47
N LEU A 111 -3.81 -0.09 9.01
CA LEU A 111 -3.88 -0.69 7.67
C LEU A 111 -3.85 0.37 6.55
N LEU A 112 -4.46 1.53 6.77
CA LEU A 112 -4.44 2.64 5.83
C LEU A 112 -3.06 3.29 5.77
N THR A 113 -2.34 3.37 6.89
CA THR A 113 -0.93 3.77 6.92
C THR A 113 -0.05 2.78 6.15
N GLU A 114 -0.25 1.47 6.34
CA GLU A 114 0.45 0.42 5.60
C GLU A 114 0.15 0.52 4.09
N CYS A 115 -1.13 0.67 3.73
CA CYS A 115 -1.59 0.92 2.36
C CYS A 115 -0.83 2.09 1.74
N ARG A 116 -0.74 3.24 2.44
CA ARG A 116 0.02 4.40 1.95
C ARG A 116 1.51 4.07 1.77
N ALA A 117 2.12 3.37 2.72
CA ALA A 117 3.55 3.04 2.66
C ALA A 117 3.90 2.20 1.42
N MET A 118 2.99 1.35 0.95
CA MET A 118 3.17 0.58 -0.30
C MET A 118 3.32 1.44 -1.55
N PHE A 119 2.88 2.70 -1.50
CA PHE A 119 3.03 3.65 -2.60
C PHE A 119 4.27 4.55 -2.46
N GLY A 120 5.21 4.20 -1.57
CA GLY A 120 6.43 4.96 -1.28
C GLY A 120 7.17 5.51 -2.51
N GLY A 121 7.67 6.75 -2.39
CA GLY A 121 8.43 7.46 -3.43
C GLY A 121 7.84 8.76 -3.94
N VAL A 122 6.69 9.22 -3.41
CA VAL A 122 6.19 10.58 -3.67
C VAL A 122 6.54 11.43 -2.46
N GLU A 123 7.77 11.95 -2.43
CA GLU A 123 8.09 13.15 -1.65
C GLU A 123 7.04 14.20 -2.02
N ALA A 124 6.10 14.45 -1.09
CA ALA A 124 5.26 15.62 -1.15
C ALA A 124 6.21 16.81 -1.09
N GLY A 125 6.24 17.62 -2.14
CA GLY A 125 7.25 18.65 -2.35
C GLY A 125 7.58 19.42 -1.06
N SER A 126 8.80 19.20 -0.58
CA SER A 126 9.48 20.10 0.33
C SER A 126 10.72 20.57 -0.43
N GLY A 127 10.78 21.88 -0.70
CA GLY A 127 11.89 22.45 -1.44
C GLY A 127 13.21 22.22 -0.72
N SER A 128 14.15 21.55 -1.38
CA SER A 128 15.57 21.86 -1.27
C SER A 128 16.32 21.21 -2.42
N THR A 129 16.99 22.07 -3.19
CA THR A 129 17.94 21.78 -4.25
C THR A 129 18.97 20.72 -3.85
N VAL A 130 19.02 19.62 -4.60
CA VAL A 130 20.29 19.05 -5.10
C VAL A 130 20.06 18.63 -6.54
N SER A 131 20.45 19.50 -7.47
CA SER A 131 20.65 19.15 -8.87
C SER A 131 21.83 18.17 -8.95
N VAL A 132 21.56 16.89 -9.18
CA VAL A 132 22.58 16.00 -9.72
C VAL A 132 22.42 16.04 -11.23
N GLU A 133 23.23 16.86 -11.88
CA GLU A 133 23.44 16.81 -13.32
C GLU A 133 23.91 15.39 -13.69
N LEU A 134 23.14 14.70 -14.52
CA LEU A 134 23.70 13.69 -15.42
C LEU A 134 23.57 14.21 -16.85
N SER A 135 24.57 14.99 -17.24
CA SER A 135 24.91 15.18 -18.65
C SER A 135 25.28 13.83 -19.26
N GLY A 136 24.69 13.48 -20.41
CA GLY A 136 25.33 12.52 -21.30
C GLY A 136 24.44 11.64 -22.15
N ARG A 137 24.12 12.17 -23.34
CA ARG A 137 24.18 11.49 -24.65
C ARG A 137 22.96 10.71 -25.16
N MET A 138 22.47 11.22 -26.29
CA MET A 138 21.47 10.66 -27.21
C MET A 138 21.91 9.36 -27.93
N ALA A 139 20.88 8.53 -28.19
CA ALA A 139 20.62 7.66 -29.37
C ALA A 139 21.37 6.30 -29.52
N PRO A 140 20.88 5.31 -30.31
CA PRO A 140 19.56 5.12 -30.97
C PRO A 140 18.93 3.70 -30.80
N ARG A 141 17.75 3.50 -31.42
CA ARG A 141 17.02 2.23 -31.64
C ARG A 141 17.82 1.20 -32.48
N GLY A 142 17.73 -0.10 -32.16
CA GLY A 142 17.90 -1.18 -33.14
C GLY A 142 18.51 -2.52 -32.66
N ALA A 143 17.68 -3.57 -32.63
CA ALA A 143 17.92 -5.00 -32.94
C ALA A 143 19.01 -5.88 -32.26
N ALA A 144 18.50 -6.97 -31.66
CA ALA A 144 18.89 -8.40 -31.77
C ALA A 144 20.27 -8.95 -31.28
N LYS A 145 20.13 -9.85 -30.28
CA LYS A 145 20.89 -11.08 -29.91
C LYS A 145 22.32 -11.28 -30.44
N THR A 146 23.29 -11.40 -29.52
CA THR A 146 24.17 -12.59 -29.40
C THR A 146 24.81 -12.65 -28.01
N ALA A 147 25.11 -13.88 -27.57
CA ALA A 147 25.56 -14.23 -26.23
C ALA A 147 27.00 -13.79 -25.92
N GLY A 148 27.25 -13.45 -24.65
CA GLY A 148 28.57 -13.26 -24.08
C GLY A 148 28.50 -13.45 -22.57
N ARG A 149 28.95 -14.61 -22.10
CA ARG A 149 29.05 -14.99 -20.69
C ARG A 149 30.23 -14.24 -20.08
N ASP A 150 29.97 -13.29 -19.21
CA ASP A 150 31.03 -12.69 -18.37
C ASP A 150 30.57 -12.66 -16.91
N ARG A 151 31.25 -13.45 -16.08
CA ARG A 151 31.09 -13.46 -14.63
C ARG A 151 31.72 -12.19 -14.07
N ARG A 152 30.90 -11.20 -13.70
CA ARG A 152 31.30 -10.17 -12.74
C ARG A 152 30.18 -9.92 -11.72
N THR A 153 30.57 -10.19 -10.48
CA THR A 153 29.98 -9.91 -9.16
C THR A 153 28.85 -8.87 -9.15
N PRO A 154 27.63 -9.22 -8.68
CA PRO A 154 26.62 -8.21 -8.41
C PRO A 154 26.99 -7.39 -7.17
N ALA A 155 27.08 -6.08 -7.33
CA ALA A 155 27.05 -5.12 -6.22
C ALA A 155 25.76 -5.31 -5.40
N PRO A 156 25.77 -5.08 -4.08
CA PRO A 156 24.73 -5.57 -3.20
C PRO A 156 23.37 -4.90 -3.46
N ALA A 157 22.38 -5.78 -3.62
CA ALA A 157 20.97 -5.47 -3.52
C ALA A 157 20.67 -4.84 -2.15
N ASN A 158 19.96 -3.71 -2.17
CA ASN A 158 19.19 -3.12 -1.08
C ASN A 158 19.77 -3.26 0.36
N PRO A 159 20.21 -2.17 1.03
CA PRO A 159 20.77 -2.24 2.39
C PRO A 159 19.83 -2.90 3.42
N VAL A 160 18.52 -2.88 3.18
CA VAL A 160 17.53 -3.58 4.00
C VAL A 160 17.62 -5.10 3.84
N ALA A 161 17.87 -5.60 2.63
CA ALA A 161 18.04 -7.03 2.37
C ALA A 161 19.32 -7.58 3.01
N ALA A 162 20.41 -6.79 3.00
CA ALA A 162 21.64 -7.14 3.70
C ALA A 162 21.47 -7.18 5.23
N HIS A 163 20.62 -6.30 5.79
CA HIS A 163 20.28 -6.31 7.21
C HIS A 163 19.42 -7.52 7.59
N ILE A 164 18.39 -7.85 6.79
CA ILE A 164 17.54 -9.03 7.02
C ILE A 164 18.35 -10.32 6.92
N ALA A 165 19.24 -10.44 5.93
CA ALA A 165 20.11 -11.62 5.80
C ALA A 165 21.01 -11.81 7.03
N ARG A 166 21.57 -10.72 7.57
CA ARG A 166 22.37 -10.77 8.82
C ARG A 166 21.55 -11.19 10.03
N VAL A 167 20.34 -10.65 10.20
CA VAL A 167 19.47 -11.03 11.32
C VAL A 167 19.07 -12.51 11.24
N VAL A 168 18.82 -13.02 10.03
CA VAL A 168 18.48 -14.43 9.81
C VAL A 168 19.67 -15.36 10.06
N GLU A 169 20.89 -15.00 9.65
CA GLU A 169 22.08 -15.79 9.99
C GLU A 169 22.42 -15.76 11.49
N GLN A 170 22.25 -14.61 12.15
CA GLN A 170 22.48 -14.49 13.58
C GLN A 170 21.47 -15.33 14.39
N ALA A 171 20.20 -15.31 14.02
CA ALA A 171 19.17 -16.15 14.64
C ALA A 171 19.42 -17.65 14.44
N ARG A 172 19.98 -18.06 13.30
CA ARG A 172 20.36 -19.46 13.03
C ARG A 172 21.49 -19.94 13.94
N HIS A 173 22.49 -19.10 14.20
CA HIS A 173 23.65 -19.48 15.01
C HIS A 173 23.38 -19.39 16.52
N GLU A 174 22.59 -18.42 16.98
CA GLU A 174 22.37 -18.20 18.42
C GLU A 174 21.17 -18.97 18.99
N LEU A 175 20.12 -19.20 18.18
CA LEU A 175 18.85 -19.78 18.63
C LEU A 175 18.57 -21.17 18.07
N GLY A 176 19.48 -21.73 17.27
CA GLY A 176 19.29 -23.04 16.62
C GLY A 176 18.08 -23.10 15.69
N TRP A 177 17.52 -21.96 15.31
CA TRP A 177 16.25 -21.89 14.59
C TRP A 177 16.45 -22.12 13.09
N SER A 178 15.78 -23.12 12.53
CA SER A 178 15.73 -23.37 11.08
C SER A 178 14.32 -23.10 10.54
N PRO A 179 14.16 -22.41 9.40
CA PRO A 179 12.86 -22.26 8.77
C PRO A 179 12.44 -23.61 8.17
N GLY A 180 11.68 -24.39 8.94
CA GLY A 180 11.27 -25.74 8.57
C GLY A 180 10.48 -26.47 9.68
N ASP A 181 10.69 -26.09 10.94
CA ASP A 181 9.95 -26.69 12.06
C ASP A 181 8.57 -26.04 12.16
N ARG A 182 7.59 -26.71 11.53
CA ARG A 182 6.17 -26.48 11.75
C ARG A 182 5.81 -27.03 13.12
N ASP A 183 5.47 -26.16 14.06
CA ASP A 183 4.66 -26.56 15.20
C ASP A 183 3.19 -26.59 14.74
N ASP A 184 2.64 -27.80 14.68
CA ASP A 184 1.22 -28.08 14.54
C ASP A 184 0.48 -27.58 15.80
N PHE A 185 -0.34 -26.53 15.65
CA PHE A 185 -1.50 -26.25 16.52
C PHE A 185 -2.57 -25.47 15.75
#